data_AF-A0A8H7ND98-F1
#
_entry.id   AF-A0A8H7ND98-F1
#
_cell.length_a   1.000
_cell.length_b   1.000
_cell.length_c   1.000
_cell.angle_alpha   90.00
_cell.angle_beta   90.00
_cell.angle_gamma   90.00
#
_symmetry.space_group_name_H-M   'P 1'
#
loop_
_entity.id
_entity.type
_entity.pdbx_description
1 polymer ?
#
loop_
_entity_poly.entity_id
_entity_poly.type
_entity_poly.pdbx_seq_one_letter_code
_entity_poly.pdbx_strand_id
1 'polypeptide(L)'
;MADFGIGVPDELARLSLGNGAEQPESRAPDMNSAGIVTVDITDRFSLAVRTLKPGELIKDEFFTLFESVGALEIMDPKMDSGCIQPGDDFEELYDVGQPLLPEEVLGIIDQLICHEVCNRASPYCFIN
;
A
#
# COMPACT_ATOMS: atom_id res chain seq x y z
N MET A 1 7.02 -24.13 -40.46
CA MET A 1 6.17 -22.93 -40.23
C MET A 1 5.15 -23.35 -39.18
N ALA A 2 5.15 -22.90 -37.94
CA ALA A 2 5.71 -21.69 -37.36
C ALA A 2 6.66 -22.00 -36.18
N ASP A 3 7.64 -21.13 -36.05
CA ASP A 3 8.63 -21.05 -34.99
C ASP A 3 7.95 -20.43 -33.76
N PHE A 4 7.77 -21.19 -32.68
CA PHE A 4 7.34 -20.68 -31.38
C PHE A 4 8.58 -20.17 -30.62
N GLY A 5 9.21 -19.14 -31.21
CA GLY A 5 10.38 -18.48 -30.67
C GLY A 5 10.01 -17.24 -29.87
N ILE A 6 10.12 -17.37 -28.54
CA ILE A 6 10.87 -16.44 -27.66
C ILE A 6 10.37 -14.98 -27.62
N GLY A 7 9.76 -14.63 -26.47
CA GLY A 7 9.50 -13.24 -26.07
C GLY A 7 8.67 -13.09 -24.78
N VAL A 8 7.92 -14.13 -24.38
CA VAL A 8 6.92 -14.05 -23.30
C VAL A 8 7.47 -14.12 -21.85
N PRO A 9 8.59 -14.78 -21.50
CA PRO A 9 8.94 -14.92 -20.09
C PRO A 9 9.37 -13.60 -19.45
N ASP A 10 9.95 -12.68 -20.22
CA ASP A 10 10.43 -11.40 -19.69
C ASP A 10 9.26 -10.47 -19.31
N GLU A 11 8.19 -10.45 -20.10
CA GLU A 11 6.98 -9.66 -19.82
C GLU A 11 6.21 -10.20 -18.60
N LEU A 12 6.09 -11.52 -18.44
CA LEU A 12 5.43 -12.12 -17.27
C LEU A 12 6.25 -11.91 -16.00
N ALA A 13 7.58 -12.05 -16.06
CA ALA A 13 8.47 -11.83 -14.92
C ALA A 13 8.40 -10.39 -14.37
N ARG A 14 8.00 -9.40 -15.19
CA ARG A 14 7.77 -8.01 -14.73
C ARG A 14 6.54 -7.85 -13.85
N LEU A 15 5.62 -8.80 -13.88
CA LEU A 15 4.42 -8.83 -13.05
C LEU A 15 4.65 -9.60 -11.74
N SER A 16 5.79 -10.30 -11.58
CA SER A 16 6.12 -11.01 -10.34
C SER A 16 6.46 -10.01 -9.25
N LEU A 17 5.82 -10.15 -8.09
CA LEU A 17 6.06 -9.27 -6.94
C LEU A 17 7.47 -9.46 -6.35
N GLY A 18 8.16 -10.57 -6.66
CA GLY A 18 9.47 -10.95 -6.13
C GLY A 18 10.69 -10.68 -7.02
N ASN A 19 10.57 -9.98 -8.14
CA ASN A 19 11.69 -9.75 -9.05
C ASN A 19 12.66 -8.67 -8.55
N GLY A 20 13.55 -9.02 -7.61
CA GLY A 20 14.89 -8.46 -7.45
C GLY A 20 15.05 -6.96 -7.13
N ALA A 21 13.96 -6.20 -7.05
CA ALA A 21 13.97 -4.98 -6.26
C ALA A 21 13.86 -5.45 -4.81
N GLU A 22 14.95 -5.34 -4.04
CA GLU A 22 14.76 -4.99 -2.62
C GLU A 22 13.67 -3.92 -2.65
N GLN A 23 12.48 -4.23 -2.10
CA GLN A 23 11.52 -3.20 -1.75
C GLN A 23 12.40 -2.16 -1.07
N PRO A 24 12.55 -0.95 -1.63
CA PRO A 24 13.33 0.04 -0.93
C PRO A 24 12.60 0.09 0.40
N GLU A 25 13.25 -0.41 1.46
CA GLU A 25 12.89 -0.03 2.82
C GLU A 25 12.63 1.45 2.65
N SER A 26 11.43 1.90 2.97
CA SER A 26 11.10 3.32 2.93
C SER A 26 11.92 3.98 4.05
N ARG A 27 13.25 3.91 3.92
CA ARG A 27 14.22 4.64 4.70
C ARG A 27 13.88 6.05 4.36
N ALA A 28 13.27 6.70 5.35
CA ALA A 28 13.21 8.14 5.40
C ALA A 28 14.58 8.64 4.90
N PRO A 29 14.60 9.62 3.98
CA PRO A 29 15.85 10.15 3.44
C PRO A 29 16.79 10.43 4.60
N ASP A 30 18.03 9.93 4.51
CA ASP A 30 19.02 10.13 5.57
C ASP A 30 19.08 11.62 5.85
N MET A 31 18.84 12.00 7.11
CA MET A 31 18.85 13.40 7.55
C MET A 31 20.18 14.09 7.22
N ASN A 32 21.24 13.30 6.98
CA ASN A 32 22.58 13.76 6.62
C ASN A 32 22.91 13.60 5.12
N SER A 33 21.93 13.29 4.27
CA SER A 33 22.15 13.22 2.82
C SER A 33 22.65 14.56 2.26
N ALA A 34 23.56 14.48 1.28
CA ALA A 34 24.22 15.65 0.73
C ALA A 34 23.21 16.63 0.12
N GLY A 35 23.10 17.82 0.73
CA GLY A 35 22.20 18.89 0.27
C GLY A 35 20.97 19.14 1.14
N ILE A 36 20.73 18.33 2.19
CA ILE A 36 19.61 18.55 3.13
C ILE A 36 20.15 19.15 4.44
N VAL A 37 19.58 20.27 4.87
CA VAL A 37 19.82 20.85 6.20
C VAL A 37 18.56 20.63 7.04
N THR A 38 18.61 19.65 7.94
CA THR A 38 17.51 19.39 8.88
C THR A 38 17.72 20.16 10.18
N VAL A 39 16.66 20.79 10.70
CA VAL A 39 16.65 21.42 12.02
C VAL A 39 15.60 20.70 12.87
N ASP A 40 16.03 20.15 14.00
CA ASP A 40 15.09 19.59 14.97
C ASP A 40 14.29 20.71 15.64
N ILE A 41 12.97 20.63 15.50
CA ILE A 41 12.01 21.58 16.08
C ILE A 41 11.13 20.94 17.16
N THR A 42 11.38 19.70 17.57
CA THR A 42 10.50 18.90 18.44
C THR A 42 10.15 19.64 19.73
N ASP A 43 11.15 20.18 20.43
CA ASP A 43 10.96 20.93 21.68
C ASP A 43 10.23 22.25 21.47
N ARG A 44 10.59 22.98 20.39
CA ARG A 44 9.98 24.27 20.06
C ARG A 44 8.51 24.11 19.73
N PHE A 45 8.18 23.08 18.94
CA PHE A 45 6.82 22.75 18.56
C PHE A 45 6.00 22.30 19.78
N SER A 46 6.55 21.39 20.58
CA SER A 46 5.91 20.91 21.81
C SER A 46 5.61 22.03 22.80
N LEU A 47 6.52 23.01 22.94
CA LEU A 47 6.29 24.18 23.79
C LEU A 47 5.19 25.09 23.23
N ALA A 48 5.17 25.33 21.93
CA ALA A 48 4.16 26.16 21.28
C ALA A 48 2.75 25.55 21.40
N VAL A 49 2.60 24.23 21.19
CA VAL A 49 1.30 23.55 21.31
C VAL A 49 0.70 23.68 22.71
N ARG A 50 1.53 23.74 23.77
CA ARG A 50 1.06 23.90 25.16
C ARG A 50 0.34 25.23 25.42
N THR A 51 0.47 26.23 24.56
CA THR A 51 -0.26 27.50 24.73
C THR A 51 -1.71 27.43 24.23
N LEU A 52 -2.06 26.39 23.47
CA LEU A 52 -3.41 26.19 22.94
C LEU A 52 -4.35 25.65 24.02
N LYS A 53 -5.60 26.12 24.01
CA LYS A 53 -6.66 25.60 24.87
C LYS A 53 -7.35 24.40 24.19
N PRO A 54 -7.98 23.50 24.95
CA PRO A 54 -8.81 22.44 24.38
C PRO A 54 -9.87 23.02 23.43
N GLY A 55 -9.95 22.47 22.21
CA GLY A 55 -10.85 22.93 21.15
C GLY A 55 -10.28 23.99 20.21
N GLU A 56 -9.07 24.50 20.46
CA GLU A 56 -8.35 25.36 19.52
C GLU A 56 -7.60 24.54 18.47
N LEU A 57 -7.60 25.00 17.23
CA LEU A 57 -6.91 24.38 16.10
C LEU A 57 -6.20 25.45 15.28
N ILE A 58 -4.92 25.23 15.00
CA ILE A 58 -4.15 26.05 14.07
C ILE A 58 -4.16 25.34 12.72
N LYS A 59 -4.73 26.01 11.71
CA LYS A 59 -4.81 25.55 10.34
C LYS A 59 -4.74 26.73 9.38
N ASP A 60 -4.52 26.46 8.10
CA ASP A 60 -4.68 27.46 7.05
C ASP A 60 -6.14 27.96 6.96
N GLU A 61 -6.35 29.18 6.47
CA GLU A 61 -7.68 29.77 6.33
C GLU A 61 -8.58 28.95 5.40
N PHE A 62 -8.02 28.45 4.28
CA PHE A 62 -8.77 27.74 3.26
C PHE A 62 -8.91 26.24 3.53
N PHE A 63 -8.11 25.68 4.43
CA PHE A 63 -8.21 24.27 4.79
C PHE A 63 -9.47 24.01 5.62
N THR A 64 -10.33 23.10 5.15
CA THR A 64 -11.59 22.77 5.83
C THR A 64 -11.43 21.49 6.66
N LEU A 65 -12.19 21.39 7.76
CA LEU A 65 -12.21 20.15 8.56
C LEU A 65 -12.80 18.97 7.81
N PHE A 66 -13.62 19.22 6.79
CA PHE A 66 -14.19 18.16 5.97
C PHE A 66 -13.11 17.46 5.12
N GLU A 67 -12.13 18.21 4.60
CA GLU A 67 -10.98 17.64 3.90
C GLU A 67 -10.13 16.75 4.83
N SER A 68 -10.11 17.07 6.14
CA SER A 68 -9.38 16.28 7.13
C SER A 68 -9.99 14.89 7.39
N VAL A 69 -11.28 14.67 7.06
CA VAL A 69 -11.98 13.40 7.33
C VAL A 69 -11.41 12.24 6.51
N GLY A 70 -10.78 12.53 5.37
CA GLY A 70 -10.11 11.53 4.54
C GLY A 70 -8.64 11.27 4.91
N ALA A 71 -8.11 11.91 5.96
CA ALA A 71 -6.71 11.71 6.35
C ALA A 71 -6.51 10.31 6.94
N LEU A 72 -5.37 9.68 6.61
CA LEU A 72 -4.95 8.42 7.21
C LEU A 72 -4.29 8.70 8.57
N GLU A 73 -4.59 7.87 9.56
CA GLU A 73 -4.00 7.91 10.89
C GLU A 73 -2.90 6.85 11.02
N ILE A 74 -1.66 7.30 11.24
CA ILE A 74 -0.51 6.39 11.41
C ILE A 74 -0.62 5.67 12.75
N MET A 75 -0.22 4.40 12.78
CA MET A 75 -0.36 3.47 13.90
C MET A 75 -1.80 3.07 14.26
N ASP A 76 -2.80 3.43 13.46
CA ASP A 76 -4.16 2.90 13.62
C ASP A 76 -4.32 1.57 12.86
N PRO A 77 -4.71 0.45 13.51
CA PRO A 77 -4.78 -0.86 12.86
C PRO A 77 -5.76 -0.98 11.68
N LYS A 78 -6.71 -0.04 11.53
CA LYS A 78 -7.69 -0.04 10.43
C LYS A 78 -7.36 0.98 9.34
N MET A 79 -6.70 2.08 9.70
CA MET A 79 -6.41 3.19 8.81
C MET A 79 -4.97 3.18 8.29
N ASP A 80 -4.06 2.44 8.93
CA ASP A 80 -2.66 2.34 8.55
C ASP A 80 -2.34 0.94 7.99
N SER A 81 -2.17 0.85 6.67
CA SER A 81 -1.76 -0.39 6.01
C SER A 81 -0.36 -0.85 6.41
N GLY A 82 0.47 0.03 6.98
CA GLY A 82 1.77 -0.33 7.55
C GLY A 82 1.68 -0.85 8.99
N CYS A 83 0.50 -0.81 9.62
CA CYS A 83 0.28 -1.32 10.95
C CYS A 83 -0.04 -2.82 10.92
N ILE A 84 1.02 -3.62 10.83
CA ILE A 84 0.95 -5.08 10.73
C ILE A 84 0.84 -5.69 12.13
N GLN A 85 -0.08 -6.62 12.33
CA GLN A 85 -0.14 -7.35 13.59
C GLN A 85 1.03 -8.33 13.72
N PRO A 86 1.57 -8.56 14.91
CA PRO A 86 2.64 -9.53 15.12
C PRO A 86 2.18 -10.93 14.68
N GLY A 87 2.72 -11.43 13.57
CA GLY A 87 2.39 -12.75 13.01
C GLY A 87 1.63 -12.71 11.67
N ASP A 88 1.20 -11.54 11.21
CA ASP A 88 0.80 -11.35 9.81
C ASP A 88 2.07 -11.02 9.01
N ASP A 89 2.48 -11.90 8.09
CA ASP A 89 3.54 -11.57 7.15
C ASP A 89 2.94 -10.69 6.06
N PHE A 90 3.37 -9.42 6.00
CA PHE A 90 3.19 -8.65 4.77
C PHE A 90 4.08 -9.29 3.72
N GLU A 91 3.42 -9.86 2.73
CA GLU A 91 3.97 -10.26 1.44
C GLU A 91 4.73 -11.59 1.44
N GLU A 92 3.96 -12.69 1.42
CA GLU A 92 4.40 -13.85 0.65
C GLU A 92 4.35 -13.45 -0.84
N LEU A 93 5.49 -13.02 -1.37
CA LEU A 93 5.62 -12.56 -2.75
C LEU A 93 5.31 -13.72 -3.70
N TYR A 94 4.29 -13.54 -4.54
CA TYR A 94 3.91 -14.53 -5.54
C TYR A 94 4.71 -14.35 -6.83
N ASP A 95 5.38 -15.42 -7.28
CA ASP A 95 6.02 -15.47 -8.61
C ASP A 95 4.99 -15.83 -9.68
N VAL A 96 4.66 -14.90 -10.58
CA VAL A 96 3.72 -15.18 -11.67
C VAL A 96 4.35 -15.98 -12.82
N GLY A 97 5.68 -16.11 -12.83
CA GLY A 97 6.42 -16.90 -13.82
C GLY A 97 6.39 -18.40 -13.54
N GLN A 98 5.93 -18.80 -12.35
CA GLN A 98 5.88 -20.21 -11.97
C GLN A 98 4.88 -20.99 -12.85
N PRO A 99 5.22 -22.23 -13.25
CA PRO A 99 4.32 -23.03 -14.07
C PRO A 99 3.08 -23.46 -13.26
N LEU A 100 1.90 -23.28 -13.85
CA LEU A 100 0.61 -23.65 -13.27
C LEU A 100 -0.03 -24.84 -14.00
N LEU A 101 -0.76 -25.66 -13.25
CA LEU A 101 -1.62 -26.70 -13.80
C LEU A 101 -2.88 -26.07 -14.46
N PRO A 102 -3.47 -26.73 -15.47
CA PRO A 102 -4.69 -26.21 -16.12
C PRO A 102 -5.85 -25.95 -15.15
N GLU A 103 -5.98 -26.77 -14.11
CA GLU A 103 -7.01 -26.63 -13.07
C GLU A 103 -6.78 -25.37 -12.22
N GLU A 104 -5.52 -25.03 -11.91
CA GLU A 104 -5.15 -23.83 -11.16
C GLU A 104 -5.44 -22.57 -11.97
N VAL A 105 -5.13 -22.60 -13.27
CA VAL A 105 -5.47 -21.49 -14.19
C VAL A 105 -6.98 -21.27 -14.26
N LEU A 106 -7.78 -22.34 -14.37
CA LEU A 106 -9.23 -22.25 -14.34
C LEU A 106 -9.75 -21.69 -13.01
N GLY A 107 -9.15 -22.10 -11.88
CA GLY A 107 -9.48 -21.57 -10.56
C GLY A 107 -9.22 -20.06 -10.44
N ILE A 108 -8.08 -19.58 -10.95
CA ILE A 108 -7.75 -18.15 -10.98
C ILE A 108 -8.77 -17.38 -11.83
N ILE A 109 -9.09 -17.88 -13.01
CA ILE A 109 -10.07 -17.25 -13.92
C ILE A 109 -11.46 -17.17 -13.24
N ASP A 110 -11.90 -18.25 -12.61
CA ASP A 110 -13.19 -18.31 -11.91
C ASP A 110 -13.27 -17.27 -10.78
N GLN A 111 -12.23 -17.18 -9.94
CA GLN A 111 -12.16 -16.19 -8.86
C GLN A 111 -12.13 -14.75 -9.40
N LEU A 112 -11.38 -14.47 -10.46
CA LEU A 112 -11.35 -13.14 -11.08
C LEU A 112 -12.73 -12.71 -11.59
N ILE A 113 -13.46 -13.62 -12.23
CA ILE A 113 -14.82 -13.36 -12.70
C ILE A 113 -15.76 -13.16 -11.51
N CYS A 114 -15.64 -13.96 -10.45
CA CYS A 114 -16.44 -13.80 -9.23
C CYS A 114 -16.22 -12.42 -8.59
N HIS A 115 -14.98 -11.96 -8.48
CA HIS A 115 -14.66 -10.63 -7.95
C HIS A 115 -15.21 -9.50 -8.83
N GLU A 116 -15.15 -9.63 -10.17
CA GLU A 116 -15.73 -8.64 -11.09
C GLU A 116 -17.27 -8.56 -10.93
N VAL A 117 -17.93 -9.70 -10.81
CA VAL A 117 -19.40 -9.77 -10.63
C VAL A 117 -19.82 -9.26 -9.26
N CYS A 118 -19.07 -9.58 -8.19
CA CYS A 118 -19.32 -9.12 -6.82
C CYS A 118 -19.19 -7.59 -6.73
N ASN A 119 -18.25 -6.99 -7.46
CA ASN A 119 -18.05 -5.54 -7.48
C ASN A 119 -19.16 -4.77 -8.24
N ARG A 120 -20.03 -5.46 -9.00
CA ARG A 120 -21.13 -4.84 -9.78
C ARG A 120 -22.53 -5.04 -9.22
N ALA A 121 -22.74 -5.78 -8.13
CA ALA A 121 -24.09 -6.02 -7.63
C ALA A 121 -24.21 -6.24 -6.11
N SER A 122 -24.83 -5.26 -5.44
CA SER A 122 -25.85 -5.46 -4.39
C SER A 122 -25.42 -6.03 -3.01
N PRO A 123 -26.05 -5.62 -1.89
CA PRO A 123 -25.73 -6.07 -0.52
C PRO A 123 -25.98 -7.56 -0.18
N TYR A 124 -25.97 -8.48 -1.15
CA TYR A 124 -26.29 -9.89 -0.95
C TYR A 124 -25.30 -10.88 -1.60
N CYS A 125 -24.05 -10.49 -1.85
CA CYS A 125 -23.00 -11.49 -2.18
C CYS A 125 -22.37 -12.03 -0.89
N PHE A 126 -23.15 -12.78 -0.11
CA PHE A 126 -22.62 -13.79 0.81
C PHE A 126 -22.80 -15.13 0.09
N ILE A 127 -21.72 -15.74 -0.37
CA ILE A 127 -21.72 -17.17 -0.65
C ILE A 127 -20.55 -17.76 0.13
N ASN A 128 -20.93 -18.77 0.94
CA ASN A 128 -20.07 -19.63 1.74
C ASN A 128 -19.00 -20.32 0.89
#